data_AF-A0A1V2H2J7-F1
#
_entry.id   AF-A0A1V2H2J7-F1
#
_cell.length_a   1.000
_cell.length_b   1.000
_cell.length_c   1.000
_cell.angle_alpha   90.00
_cell.angle_beta   90.00
_cell.angle_gamma   90.00
#
_symmetry.space_group_name_H-M   'P 1'
#
loop_
_entity.id
_entity.type
_entity.pdbx_description
1 polymer ?
#
loop_
_entity_poly.entity_id
_entity_poly.type
_entity_poly.pdbx_seq_one_letter_code
_entity_poly.pdbx_strand_id
1 'polypeptide(L)'
;MQAEAAYFFEDDMILSPYYLRLLDFFYEMYRGPKKVGYFAAYGHLKATSADQIKRRTELRRLAHHWGFGLFRHHWLEMQPLMQVFYDVTLGRDYKSRDHDLIRAHYRGNGIMVGVTSQDDVKKAVSYALKRPSLNTFATYGRYIGATGLHMTPEAFERHGYKLTEWLDGVDFGFKHPTDAQIEKMVADEVAGRRANIEKQAAEAAAKAAPKPA
;
A
#
# COMPACT_ATOMS: atom_id res chain seq x y z
N MET A 1 19.05 -4.42 22.21
CA MET A 1 17.65 -3.92 22.24
C MET A 1 17.00 -4.36 20.92
N GLN A 2 15.78 -4.92 20.93
CA GLN A 2 15.09 -5.30 19.68
C GLN A 2 14.05 -4.21 19.37
N ALA A 3 14.09 -3.63 18.17
CA ALA A 3 13.19 -2.54 17.77
C ALA A 3 11.73 -3.01 17.66
N GLU A 4 10.78 -2.19 18.11
CA GLU A 4 9.33 -2.47 18.03
C GLU A 4 8.75 -2.20 16.64
N ALA A 5 9.31 -1.22 15.93
CA ALA A 5 8.95 -0.87 14.56
C ALA A 5 10.22 -0.57 13.75
N ALA A 6 10.10 -0.63 12.43
CA ALA A 6 11.12 -0.18 11.50
C ALA A 6 10.49 0.67 10.40
N TYR A 7 11.26 1.64 9.89
CA TYR A 7 10.88 2.49 8.76
C TYR A 7 11.66 2.04 7.52
N PHE A 8 10.96 1.89 6.40
CA PHE A 8 11.50 1.39 5.15
C PHE A 8 11.35 2.46 4.08
N PHE A 9 12.44 2.76 3.38
CA PHE A 9 12.50 3.79 2.34
C PHE A 9 13.01 3.16 1.04
N GLU A 10 12.56 3.73 -0.07
CA GLU A 10 13.06 3.41 -1.42
C GLU A 10 14.03 4.51 -1.84
N ASP A 11 14.99 4.18 -2.70
CA ASP A 11 16.04 5.07 -3.18
C ASP A 11 15.55 6.11 -4.20
N ASP A 12 14.32 5.94 -4.69
CA ASP A 12 13.66 6.80 -5.67
C ASP A 12 12.56 7.69 -5.05
N MET A 13 12.74 8.05 -3.78
CA MET A 13 11.88 9.01 -3.06
C MET A 13 12.65 10.22 -2.52
N ILE A 14 12.01 11.39 -2.59
CA ILE A 14 12.40 12.58 -1.82
C ILE A 14 11.40 12.78 -0.69
N LEU A 15 11.91 12.93 0.53
CA LEU A 15 11.12 13.14 1.73
C LEU A 15 11.09 14.63 2.13
N SER A 16 9.93 15.11 2.54
CA SER A 16 9.78 16.39 3.22
C SER A 16 10.57 16.41 4.53
N PRO A 17 11.07 17.57 5.00
CA PRO A 17 11.66 17.72 6.32
C PRO A 17 10.77 17.23 7.49
N TYR A 18 9.45 17.12 7.28
CA TYR A 18 8.50 16.65 8.29
C TYR A 18 8.23 15.14 8.26
N TYR A 19 8.76 14.41 7.27
CA TYR A 19 8.36 13.03 7.01
C TYR A 19 8.65 12.10 8.19
N LEU A 20 9.88 12.12 8.70
CA LEU A 20 10.27 11.27 9.83
C LEU A 20 9.50 11.63 11.10
N ARG A 21 9.25 12.93 11.34
CA ARG A 21 8.43 13.37 12.47
C ARG A 21 6.99 12.86 12.38
N LEU A 22 6.43 12.77 11.17
CA LEU A 22 5.12 12.17 10.96
C LEU A 22 5.13 10.66 11.18
N LEU A 23 6.18 9.94 10.75
CA LEU A 23 6.31 8.52 11.07
C LEU A 23 6.42 8.28 12.57
N ASP A 24 7.20 9.07 13.30
CA ASP A 24 7.30 8.98 14.76
C ASP A 24 5.98 9.30 15.45
N PHE A 25 5.26 10.31 14.95
CA PHE A 25 3.93 10.65 15.43
C PHE A 25 2.93 9.49 15.20
N PHE A 26 2.94 8.85 14.04
CA PHE A 26 2.08 7.70 13.75
C PHE A 26 2.50 6.45 14.51
N TYR A 27 3.80 6.25 14.73
CA TYR A 27 4.29 5.21 15.63
C TYR A 27 3.69 5.39 17.03
N GLU A 28 3.77 6.58 17.62
CA GLU A 28 3.19 6.87 18.94
C GLU A 28 1.65 6.73 18.94
N MET A 29 0.99 7.12 17.85
CA MET A 29 -0.47 6.99 17.71
C MET A 29 -0.94 5.53 17.61
N TYR A 30 -0.15 4.65 16.99
CA TYR A 30 -0.56 3.28 16.68
C TYR A 30 0.15 2.20 17.51
N ARG A 31 1.21 2.56 18.27
CA ARG A 31 1.85 1.63 19.21
C ARG A 31 0.84 1.26 20.30
N GLY A 32 0.53 -0.03 20.42
CA GLY A 32 -0.58 -0.50 21.23
C GLY A 32 -1.37 -1.62 20.55
N PRO A 33 -2.55 -1.99 21.07
CA PRO A 33 -3.29 -3.15 20.58
C PRO A 33 -3.74 -2.97 19.12
N LYS A 34 -2.96 -3.55 18.19
CA LYS A 34 -3.30 -4.13 16.86
C LYS A 34 -4.41 -3.44 16.05
N LYS A 35 -4.25 -2.17 15.68
CA LYS A 35 -5.23 -1.43 14.84
C LYS A 35 -4.79 -1.13 13.40
N VAL A 36 -3.49 -1.10 13.13
CA VAL A 36 -2.93 -0.68 11.83
C VAL A 36 -1.79 -1.61 11.43
N GLY A 37 -1.71 -1.95 10.15
CA GLY A 37 -0.66 -2.81 9.61
C GLY A 37 0.59 -2.03 9.21
N TYR A 38 0.40 -1.06 8.33
CA TYR A 38 1.43 -0.17 7.81
C TYR A 38 0.97 1.27 7.94
N PHE A 39 1.90 2.20 8.10
CA PHE A 39 1.62 3.64 8.06
C PHE A 39 2.68 4.39 7.24
N ALA A 40 2.27 5.40 6.48
CA ALA A 40 3.18 6.24 5.70
C ALA A 40 2.70 7.70 5.68
N ALA A 41 3.53 8.59 5.11
CA ALA A 41 3.21 10.00 4.97
C ALA A 41 3.44 10.53 3.53
N TYR A 42 3.61 9.65 2.53
CA TYR A 42 3.86 10.11 1.16
C TYR A 42 2.65 10.81 0.54
N GLY A 43 1.45 10.56 1.07
CA GLY A 43 0.26 11.33 0.77
C GLY A 43 -0.48 11.02 -0.54
N HIS A 44 -1.33 11.97 -0.95
CA HIS A 44 -2.02 11.93 -2.23
C HIS A 44 -1.26 12.71 -3.30
N LEU A 45 -0.47 11.96 -4.06
CA LEU A 45 0.45 12.44 -5.11
C LEU A 45 -0.17 13.27 -6.25
N LYS A 46 -1.50 13.40 -6.27
CA LYS A 46 -2.27 14.15 -7.29
C LYS A 46 -3.20 15.20 -6.64
N ALA A 47 -3.17 15.36 -5.33
CA ALA A 47 -3.99 16.35 -4.66
C ALA A 47 -3.44 17.75 -4.92
N THR A 48 -4.33 18.68 -5.24
CA THR A 48 -3.98 20.10 -5.37
C THR A 48 -3.52 20.66 -4.03
N SER A 49 -2.70 21.70 -4.03
CA SER A 49 -2.24 22.35 -2.79
C SER A 49 -3.44 22.86 -1.95
N ALA A 50 -4.51 23.35 -2.60
CA ALA A 50 -5.74 23.75 -1.92
C ALA A 50 -6.44 22.58 -1.19
N ASP A 51 -6.54 21.41 -1.84
CA ASP A 51 -7.11 20.21 -1.21
C ASP A 51 -6.24 19.71 -0.06
N GLN A 52 -4.91 19.74 -0.24
CA GLN A 52 -3.97 19.35 0.80
C GLN A 52 -4.13 20.23 2.06
N ILE A 53 -4.24 21.55 1.91
CA ILE A 53 -4.47 22.48 3.03
C ILE A 53 -5.80 22.17 3.74
N LYS A 54 -6.86 21.96 2.96
CA LYS A 54 -8.22 21.67 3.48
C LYS A 54 -8.26 20.34 4.25
N ARG A 55 -7.52 19.34 3.80
CA ARG A 55 -7.56 17.95 4.31
C ARG A 55 -6.25 17.52 4.96
N ARG A 56 -5.49 18.49 5.48
CA ARG A 56 -4.11 18.32 5.97
C ARG A 56 -3.93 17.29 7.10
N THR A 57 -4.98 17.06 7.89
CA THR A 57 -5.01 16.07 8.99
C THR A 57 -5.82 14.81 8.67
N GLU A 58 -6.24 14.63 7.41
CA GLU A 58 -6.99 13.45 7.01
C GLU A 58 -6.07 12.27 6.71
N LEU A 59 -6.52 11.08 7.09
CA LEU A 59 -5.90 9.80 6.75
C LEU A 59 -6.66 9.13 5.62
N ARG A 60 -5.92 8.42 4.77
CA ARG A 60 -6.44 7.61 3.68
C ARG A 60 -5.83 6.22 3.71
N ARG A 61 -6.40 5.29 2.95
CA ARG A 61 -5.77 3.98 2.72
C ARG A 61 -4.46 4.14 1.96
N LEU A 62 -3.44 3.44 2.42
CA LEU A 62 -2.15 3.31 1.76
C LEU A 62 -2.30 2.46 0.49
N ALA A 63 -1.77 2.97 -0.61
CA ALA A 63 -1.83 2.30 -1.91
C ALA A 63 -0.55 1.53 -2.22
N HIS A 64 0.60 2.17 -2.01
CA HIS A 64 1.94 1.62 -2.23
C HIS A 64 2.74 1.67 -0.94
N HIS A 65 3.64 0.71 -0.73
CA HIS A 65 4.50 0.69 0.46
C HIS A 65 5.72 1.58 0.24
N TRP A 66 5.48 2.89 0.09
CA TRP A 66 6.48 3.91 -0.13
C TRP A 66 6.78 4.67 1.17
N GLY A 67 8.03 4.61 1.64
CA GLY A 67 8.45 5.34 2.85
C GLY A 67 7.59 5.02 4.07
N PHE A 68 7.45 3.77 4.46
CA PHE A 68 6.46 3.33 5.45
C PHE A 68 7.09 2.86 6.76
N GLY A 69 6.31 2.93 7.83
CA GLY A 69 6.55 2.22 9.08
C GLY A 69 5.80 0.90 9.17
N LEU A 70 6.44 -0.09 9.79
CA LEU A 70 5.91 -1.42 10.03
C LEU A 70 6.27 -1.88 11.44
N PHE A 71 5.26 -2.29 12.20
CA PHE A 71 5.46 -2.89 13.51
C PHE A 71 5.98 -4.32 13.40
N ARG A 72 6.93 -4.67 14.27
CA ARG A 72 7.51 -6.01 14.37
C ARG A 72 6.45 -7.09 14.61
N HIS A 73 5.49 -6.83 15.49
CA HIS A 73 4.44 -7.81 15.79
C HIS A 73 3.56 -8.09 14.55
N HIS A 74 3.30 -7.07 13.72
CA HIS A 74 2.56 -7.26 12.48
C HIS A 74 3.40 -8.04 11.47
N TRP A 75 4.67 -7.67 11.30
CA TRP A 75 5.59 -8.39 10.44
C TRP A 75 5.68 -9.89 10.78
N LEU A 76 5.81 -10.22 12.07
CA LEU A 76 5.85 -11.61 12.56
C LEU A 76 4.58 -12.39 12.21
N GLU A 77 3.40 -11.79 12.42
CA GLU A 77 2.13 -12.45 12.09
C GLU A 77 1.90 -12.58 10.58
N MET A 78 2.48 -11.70 9.77
CA MET A 78 2.44 -11.83 8.31
C MET A 78 3.31 -12.98 7.81
N GLN A 79 4.43 -13.30 8.47
CA GLN A 79 5.40 -14.28 7.95
C GLN A 79 4.79 -15.61 7.53
N PRO A 80 4.00 -16.33 8.35
CA PRO A 80 3.40 -17.60 7.94
C PRO A 80 2.45 -17.45 6.74
N LEU A 81 1.77 -16.31 6.62
CA LEU A 81 0.87 -16.03 5.50
C LEU A 81 1.64 -15.63 4.23
N MET A 82 2.84 -15.09 4.37
CA MET A 82 3.69 -14.66 3.25
C MET A 82 4.57 -15.79 2.70
N GLN A 83 4.61 -16.96 3.35
CA GLN A 83 5.56 -18.03 3.03
C GLN A 83 5.54 -18.44 1.54
N VAL A 84 4.37 -18.71 0.98
CA VAL A 84 4.26 -19.12 -0.44
C VAL A 84 4.76 -18.03 -1.39
N PHE A 85 4.48 -16.76 -1.08
CA PHE A 85 5.03 -15.66 -1.86
C PHE A 85 6.56 -15.62 -1.80
N TYR A 86 7.15 -15.87 -0.63
CA TYR A 86 8.61 -15.91 -0.47
C TYR A 86 9.24 -17.10 -1.19
N ASP A 87 8.65 -18.28 -1.13
CA ASP A 87 9.18 -19.49 -1.78
C ASP A 87 9.32 -19.31 -3.31
N VAL A 88 8.47 -18.49 -3.92
CA VAL A 88 8.48 -18.22 -5.36
C VAL A 88 9.22 -16.94 -5.76
N THR A 89 9.69 -16.14 -4.81
CA THR A 89 10.38 -14.86 -5.09
C THR A 89 11.81 -14.81 -4.57
N LEU A 90 12.11 -15.41 -3.42
CA LEU A 90 13.45 -15.35 -2.84
C LEU A 90 14.46 -16.10 -3.70
N GLY A 91 15.59 -15.43 -4.00
CA GLY A 91 16.67 -15.99 -4.81
C GLY A 91 16.34 -16.16 -6.30
N ARG A 92 15.25 -15.55 -6.79
CA ARG A 92 14.78 -15.66 -8.19
C ARG A 92 14.59 -14.28 -8.80
N ASP A 93 14.52 -14.20 -10.14
CA ASP A 93 14.09 -12.98 -10.80
C ASP A 93 12.64 -12.68 -10.40
N TYR A 94 12.43 -11.50 -9.82
CA TYR A 94 11.12 -11.04 -9.40
C TYR A 94 10.08 -11.02 -10.54
N LYS A 95 10.53 -10.75 -11.77
CA LYS A 95 9.65 -10.74 -12.95
C LYS A 95 9.14 -12.13 -13.32
N SER A 96 9.88 -13.19 -12.98
CA SER A 96 9.53 -14.58 -13.31
C SER A 96 8.79 -15.32 -12.20
N ARG A 97 8.34 -14.63 -11.16
CA ARG A 97 7.57 -15.24 -10.05
C ARG A 97 6.33 -15.96 -10.58
N ASP A 98 6.00 -17.09 -9.97
CA ASP A 98 4.86 -17.91 -10.38
C ASP A 98 3.53 -17.21 -10.05
N HIS A 99 2.96 -16.55 -11.06
CA HIS A 99 1.76 -15.75 -10.88
C HIS A 99 0.51 -16.58 -10.58
N ASP A 100 0.41 -17.78 -11.14
CA ASP A 100 -0.78 -18.60 -11.01
C ASP A 100 -0.79 -19.32 -9.66
N LEU A 101 0.37 -19.81 -9.21
CA LEU A 101 0.52 -20.33 -7.86
C LEU A 101 0.19 -19.29 -6.79
N ILE A 102 0.70 -18.05 -6.93
CA ILE A 102 0.37 -16.97 -5.99
C ILE A 102 -1.15 -16.73 -5.96
N ARG A 103 -1.79 -16.54 -7.12
CA ARG A 103 -3.24 -16.27 -7.16
C ARG A 103 -4.05 -17.42 -6.59
N ALA A 104 -3.75 -18.66 -7.00
CA ALA A 104 -4.47 -19.85 -6.57
C ALA A 104 -4.35 -20.06 -5.06
N HIS A 105 -3.12 -19.99 -4.51
CA HIS A 105 -2.88 -20.17 -3.08
C HIS A 105 -3.62 -19.13 -2.25
N TYR A 106 -3.41 -17.83 -2.51
CA TYR A 106 -3.99 -16.79 -1.67
C TYR A 106 -5.51 -16.72 -1.79
N ARG A 107 -6.06 -16.75 -3.01
CA ARG A 107 -7.52 -16.67 -3.21
C ARG A 107 -8.24 -17.91 -2.68
N GLY A 108 -7.64 -19.10 -2.84
CA GLY A 108 -8.16 -20.35 -2.27
C GLY A 108 -8.21 -20.34 -0.74
N ASN A 109 -7.33 -19.59 -0.09
CA ASN A 109 -7.32 -19.38 1.37
C ASN A 109 -8.11 -18.12 1.82
N GLY A 110 -8.95 -17.55 0.95
CA GLY A 110 -9.77 -16.38 1.29
C GLY A 110 -9.03 -15.04 1.33
N ILE A 111 -7.76 -15.00 0.92
CA ILE A 111 -6.95 -13.77 0.87
C ILE A 111 -7.05 -13.18 -0.55
N MET A 112 -7.75 -12.05 -0.67
CA MET A 112 -8.13 -11.47 -1.97
C MET A 112 -6.98 -10.69 -2.64
N VAL A 113 -5.97 -11.41 -3.12
CA VAL A 113 -4.88 -10.85 -3.92
C VAL A 113 -5.39 -10.50 -5.33
N GLY A 114 -5.29 -9.22 -5.70
CA GLY A 114 -5.70 -8.70 -7.00
C GLY A 114 -4.62 -8.87 -8.06
N VAL A 115 -3.37 -8.56 -7.71
CA VAL A 115 -2.18 -8.77 -8.54
C VAL A 115 -1.07 -9.41 -7.72
N THR A 116 -0.08 -9.97 -8.38
CA THR A 116 0.95 -10.78 -7.72
C THR A 116 2.15 -9.95 -7.26
N SER A 117 2.02 -8.62 -7.16
CA SER A 117 3.12 -7.77 -6.69
C SER A 117 3.32 -7.93 -5.18
N GLN A 118 4.51 -7.58 -4.70
CA GLN A 118 4.83 -7.63 -3.27
C GLN A 118 3.90 -6.70 -2.50
N ASP A 119 3.64 -5.51 -3.05
CA ASP A 119 2.72 -4.55 -2.46
C ASP A 119 1.32 -5.08 -2.31
N ASP A 120 0.78 -5.69 -3.37
CA ASP A 120 -0.60 -6.16 -3.32
C ASP A 120 -0.77 -7.38 -2.42
N VAL A 121 0.20 -8.31 -2.41
CA VAL A 121 0.17 -9.48 -1.52
C VAL A 121 0.29 -9.05 -0.06
N LYS A 122 1.25 -8.17 0.28
CA LYS A 122 1.39 -7.62 1.63
C LYS A 122 0.11 -6.93 2.08
N LYS A 123 -0.47 -6.09 1.21
CA LYS A 123 -1.73 -5.41 1.51
C LYS A 123 -2.85 -6.42 1.73
N ALA A 124 -3.05 -7.39 0.84
CA ALA A 124 -4.10 -8.39 1.00
C ALA A 124 -3.97 -9.17 2.33
N VAL A 125 -2.75 -9.56 2.69
CA VAL A 125 -2.45 -10.25 3.96
C VAL A 125 -2.75 -9.35 5.16
N SER A 126 -2.36 -8.07 5.14
CA SER A 126 -2.69 -7.14 6.23
C SER A 126 -4.20 -6.98 6.43
N TYR A 127 -4.95 -6.92 5.34
CA TYR A 127 -6.42 -6.85 5.40
C TYR A 127 -7.06 -8.15 5.86
N ALA A 128 -6.49 -9.32 5.53
CA ALA A 128 -6.92 -10.61 6.09
C ALA A 128 -6.70 -10.67 7.61
N LEU A 129 -5.66 -10.00 8.12
CA LEU A 129 -5.39 -9.80 9.55
C LEU A 129 -6.21 -8.66 10.18
N LYS A 130 -7.18 -8.08 9.45
CA LYS A 130 -8.01 -6.93 9.88
C LYS A 130 -7.20 -5.69 10.26
N ARG A 131 -6.05 -5.47 9.61
CA ARG A 131 -5.14 -4.36 9.88
C ARG A 131 -4.99 -3.49 8.63
N PRO A 132 -5.78 -2.41 8.50
CA PRO A 132 -5.65 -1.51 7.36
C PRO A 132 -4.26 -0.86 7.35
N SER A 133 -3.84 -0.45 6.16
CA SER A 133 -2.62 0.34 5.96
C SER A 133 -3.01 1.79 5.71
N LEU A 134 -2.39 2.74 6.42
CA LEU A 134 -2.78 4.14 6.42
C LEU A 134 -1.69 5.04 5.82
N ASN A 135 -2.12 6.13 5.22
CA ASN A 135 -1.28 7.17 4.67
C ASN A 135 -1.93 8.53 4.94
N THR A 136 -1.17 9.60 4.94
CA THR A 136 -1.73 10.96 4.98
C THR A 136 -2.51 11.27 3.70
N PHE A 137 -3.46 12.20 3.76
CA PHE A 137 -4.01 12.81 2.55
C PHE A 137 -3.03 13.84 1.98
N ALA A 138 -2.54 14.75 2.81
CA ALA A 138 -1.48 15.69 2.43
C ALA A 138 -0.18 14.95 2.09
N THR A 139 0.55 15.49 1.12
CA THR A 139 1.76 14.90 0.56
C THR A 139 2.98 15.38 1.32
N TYR A 140 3.76 14.45 1.84
CA TYR A 140 5.07 14.74 2.44
C TYR A 140 6.20 13.95 1.77
N GLY A 141 5.92 13.15 0.75
CA GLY A 141 6.91 12.42 -0.02
C GLY A 141 6.65 12.55 -1.52
N ARG A 142 7.72 12.59 -2.32
CA ARG A 142 7.65 12.66 -3.78
C ARG A 142 8.39 11.48 -4.38
N TYR A 143 7.73 10.80 -5.31
CA TYR A 143 8.34 9.76 -6.12
C TYR A 143 9.15 10.41 -7.25
N ILE A 144 10.41 10.02 -7.41
CA ILE A 144 11.32 10.57 -8.42
C ILE A 144 11.86 9.52 -9.42
N GLY A 145 11.44 8.26 -9.28
CA GLY A 145 11.87 7.15 -10.14
C GLY A 145 11.29 7.22 -11.56
N ALA A 146 11.64 8.24 -12.35
CA ALA A 146 11.13 8.43 -13.70
C ALA A 146 11.60 7.35 -14.69
N THR A 147 12.67 6.62 -14.38
CA THR A 147 13.20 5.50 -15.18
C THR A 147 13.61 4.37 -14.25
N GLY A 148 13.16 3.15 -14.54
CA GLY A 148 13.51 1.98 -13.73
C GLY A 148 12.89 0.68 -14.23
N LEU A 149 13.01 -0.39 -13.43
CA LEU A 149 12.54 -1.74 -13.77
C LEU A 149 11.03 -1.80 -14.11
N HIS A 150 10.26 -0.91 -13.49
CA HIS A 150 8.80 -0.85 -13.55
C HIS A 150 8.26 0.52 -13.99
N MET A 151 9.14 1.47 -14.37
CA MET A 151 8.76 2.83 -14.74
C MET A 151 9.48 3.28 -16.01
N THR A 152 8.74 3.91 -16.92
CA THR A 152 9.29 4.67 -18.05
C THR A 152 8.96 6.14 -17.89
N PRO A 153 9.69 7.06 -18.55
CA PRO A 153 9.37 8.49 -18.49
C PRO A 153 7.92 8.80 -18.88
N GLU A 154 7.39 8.13 -19.90
CA GLU A 154 6.01 8.32 -20.37
C GLU A 154 5.01 7.84 -19.32
N ALA A 155 5.29 6.71 -18.65
CA ALA A 155 4.46 6.22 -17.57
C ALA A 155 4.50 7.17 -16.37
N PHE A 156 5.67 7.70 -16.02
CA PHE A 156 5.86 8.64 -14.91
C PHE A 156 5.05 9.93 -15.12
N GLU A 157 5.09 10.48 -16.34
CA GLU A 157 4.30 11.65 -16.74
C GLU A 157 2.79 11.35 -16.75
N ARG A 158 2.38 10.21 -17.33
CA ARG A 158 0.97 9.78 -17.34
C ARG A 158 0.42 9.55 -15.93
N HIS A 159 1.24 9.06 -15.01
CA HIS A 159 0.88 8.90 -13.61
C HIS A 159 0.88 10.23 -12.85
N GLY A 160 1.44 11.30 -13.42
CA GLY A 160 1.44 12.64 -12.85
C GLY A 160 2.42 12.81 -11.68
N TYR A 161 3.38 11.91 -11.51
CA TYR A 161 4.33 11.97 -10.39
C TYR A 161 5.24 13.20 -10.45
N LYS A 162 5.55 13.68 -11.65
CA LYS A 162 6.26 14.96 -11.85
C LYS A 162 5.52 16.16 -11.27
N LEU A 163 4.19 16.09 -11.24
CA LEU A 163 3.32 17.17 -10.81
C LEU A 163 2.98 17.09 -9.31
N THR A 164 3.48 16.09 -8.60
CA THR A 164 3.21 15.96 -7.16
C THR A 164 3.76 17.18 -6.43
N GLU A 165 2.95 17.90 -5.67
CA GLU A 165 3.40 18.95 -4.75
C GLU A 165 3.30 18.44 -3.31
N TRP A 166 4.31 18.67 -2.48
CA TRP A 166 4.19 18.42 -1.03
C TRP A 166 3.63 19.64 -0.30
N LEU A 167 2.98 19.40 0.82
CA LEU A 167 2.54 20.46 1.72
C LEU A 167 3.75 21.04 2.47
N ASP A 168 3.84 22.36 2.52
CA ASP A 168 4.78 23.05 3.41
C ASP A 168 4.17 23.22 4.80
N GLY A 169 5.00 23.01 5.83
CA GLY A 169 4.55 22.84 7.20
C GLY A 169 3.81 21.52 7.47
N VAL A 170 3.49 21.27 8.74
CA VAL A 170 2.75 20.08 9.18
C VAL A 170 1.79 20.45 10.32
N ASP A 171 0.58 19.89 10.25
CA ASP A 171 -0.42 19.94 11.32
C ASP A 171 -0.54 18.54 11.92
N PHE A 172 -0.18 18.38 13.20
CA PHE A 172 -0.23 17.08 13.89
C PHE A 172 -1.62 16.75 14.45
N GLY A 173 -2.67 17.49 14.08
CA GLY A 173 -4.06 17.25 14.49
C GLY A 173 -4.74 16.01 13.87
N PHE A 174 -3.98 15.01 13.42
CA PHE A 174 -4.51 13.73 12.94
C PHE A 174 -5.24 13.00 14.06
N LYS A 175 -6.29 12.27 13.71
CA LYS A 175 -7.07 11.47 14.65
C LYS A 175 -6.96 10.00 14.30
N HIS A 176 -6.76 9.17 15.33
CA HIS A 176 -6.84 7.72 15.19
C HIS A 176 -8.25 7.34 14.69
N PRO A 177 -8.38 6.55 13.60
CA PRO A 177 -9.70 6.10 13.13
C PRO A 177 -10.44 5.28 14.20
N THR A 178 -11.75 5.47 14.35
CA THR A 178 -12.53 4.64 15.29
C THR A 178 -12.53 3.18 14.85
N ASP A 179 -12.85 2.26 15.77
CA ASP A 179 -12.90 0.83 15.43
C ASP A 179 -13.92 0.56 14.30
N ALA A 180 -15.08 1.23 14.32
CA ALA A 180 -16.06 1.17 13.23
C ALA A 180 -15.51 1.71 11.89
N GLN A 181 -14.66 2.74 11.91
CA GLN A 181 -14.00 3.23 10.69
C GLN A 181 -12.98 2.21 10.17
N ILE A 182 -12.22 1.55 11.06
CA ILE A 182 -11.28 0.48 10.69
C ILE A 182 -12.03 -0.70 10.08
N GLU A 183 -13.09 -1.18 10.72
CA GLU A 183 -13.93 -2.27 10.22
C GLU A 183 -14.49 -1.94 8.84
N LYS A 184 -14.99 -0.72 8.67
CA LYS A 184 -15.45 -0.25 7.36
C LYS A 184 -14.33 -0.22 6.32
N MET A 185 -13.14 0.30 6.66
CA MET A 185 -12.00 0.29 5.74
C MET A 185 -11.61 -1.12 5.31
N VAL A 186 -11.66 -2.08 6.23
CA VAL A 186 -11.37 -3.50 5.96
C VAL A 186 -12.44 -4.09 5.03
N ALA A 187 -13.72 -3.90 5.35
CA ALA A 187 -14.82 -4.39 4.55
C ALA A 187 -14.81 -3.82 3.12
N ASP A 188 -14.62 -2.50 2.99
CA ASP A 188 -14.59 -1.80 1.70
C ASP A 188 -13.40 -2.28 0.83
N GLU A 189 -12.23 -2.54 1.43
CA GLU A 189 -11.07 -3.07 0.68
C GLU A 189 -11.31 -4.51 0.23
N VAL A 190 -11.81 -5.38 1.10
CA VAL A 190 -12.07 -6.79 0.77
C VAL A 190 -13.14 -6.88 -0.34
N ALA A 191 -14.23 -6.10 -0.23
CA ALA A 191 -15.27 -6.03 -1.24
C ALA A 191 -14.73 -5.50 -2.57
N GLY A 192 -13.96 -4.40 -2.54
CA GLY A 192 -13.35 -3.84 -3.75
C GLY A 192 -12.38 -4.80 -4.43
N ARG A 193 -11.58 -5.55 -3.66
CA ARG A 193 -10.69 -6.59 -4.18
C ARG A 193 -11.47 -7.70 -4.87
N ARG A 194 -12.53 -8.21 -4.24
CA ARG A 194 -13.38 -9.25 -4.81
C ARG A 194 -14.01 -8.82 -6.13
N ALA A 195 -14.62 -7.64 -6.15
CA ALA A 195 -15.23 -7.10 -7.37
C ALA A 195 -14.21 -6.93 -8.51
N ASN A 196 -13.00 -6.46 -8.20
CA ASN A 196 -11.94 -6.33 -9.19
C ASN A 196 -11.46 -7.70 -9.73
N ILE A 197 -11.37 -8.71 -8.87
CA ILE A 197 -10.99 -10.08 -9.27
C ILE A 197 -12.05 -10.68 -10.20
N GLU A 198 -13.33 -10.53 -9.87
CA GLU A 198 -14.46 -10.98 -10.70
C GLU A 198 -14.47 -10.28 -12.06
N LYS A 199 -14.26 -8.95 -12.06
CA LYS A 199 -14.13 -8.17 -13.29
C LYS A 199 -12.96 -8.67 -14.17
N GLN A 200 -11.79 -8.90 -13.60
CA GLN A 200 -10.64 -9.44 -14.33
C GLN A 200 -10.91 -10.82 -14.91
N ALA A 201 -11.60 -11.69 -14.16
CA ALA A 201 -11.99 -13.02 -14.64
C ALA A 201 -12.96 -12.94 -15.82
N ALA A 202 -13.97 -12.06 -15.75
CA ALA A 202 -14.91 -11.82 -16.83
C ALA A 202 -14.22 -11.26 -18.09
N GLU A 203 -13.31 -10.29 -17.93
CA GLU A 203 -12.52 -9.74 -19.05
C GLU A 203 -11.61 -10.79 -19.70
N ALA A 204 -11.01 -11.68 -18.89
CA ALA A 204 -10.19 -12.78 -19.40
C ALA A 204 -11.02 -13.80 -20.18
N ALA A 205 -12.20 -14.18 -19.66
CA ALA A 205 -13.12 -15.09 -20.33
C ALA A 205 -13.62 -14.50 -21.66
N ALA A 206 -13.96 -13.21 -21.70
CA ALA A 206 -14.39 -12.52 -22.92
C ALA A 206 -13.28 -12.48 -23.99
N LYS A 207 -12.01 -12.29 -23.57
CA LYS A 207 -10.86 -12.32 -24.49
C LYS A 207 -10.54 -13.72 -25.02
N ALA A 208 -10.85 -14.77 -24.26
CA ALA A 208 -10.63 -16.16 -24.65
C ALA A 208 -11.76 -16.73 -25.53
N ALA A 209 -12.91 -16.06 -25.61
CA ALA A 209 -14.00 -16.48 -26.48
C ALA A 209 -13.59 -16.41 -27.97
N PRO A 210 -13.90 -17.44 -28.78
CA PRO A 210 -13.59 -17.42 -30.21
C PRO A 210 -14.31 -16.25 -30.89
N LYS A 211 -13.60 -15.53 -31.76
CA LYS A 211 -14.23 -14.48 -32.58
C LYS A 211 -15.25 -15.15 -33.52
N PRO A 212 -16.44 -14.54 -33.72
CA PRO A 212 -17.39 -15.05 -34.71
C PRO A 212 -16.71 -15.09 -36.09
N ALA A 213 -16.95 -16.19 -36.81
CA ALA A 213 -16.42 -16.48 -38.13
C ALA A 213 -16.93 -15.51 -39.20
#